data_AF-A0A9D2GSL2-F1
#
_entry.id   AF-A0A9D2GSL2-F1
#
_cell.length_a   1.000
_cell.length_b   1.000
_cell.length_c   1.000
_cell.angle_alpha   90.00
_cell.angle_beta   90.00
_cell.angle_gamma   90.00
#
_symmetry.space_group_name_H-M   'P 1'
#
loop_
_entity.id
_entity.type
_entity.pdbx_description
1 polymer ?
#
loop_
_entity_poly.entity_id
_entity_poly.type
_entity_poly.pdbx_seq_one_letter_code
_entity_poly.pdbx_strand_id
1 'polypeptide(L)'
;MKRICLFAGYDNKNIIHDYVVYYLKELSTVSDIYYMADNEISEEEKVKIAPYVKGAYGFNHKKYDFGSWQELIKIVGWEKISEYDELILANDSVFGPLYPMKDFFTKIEKDVEWDICGITRSFEKQVWHLNSYFLVFRYKAFTSDIFKEHLLSVKQEENISQVIEKYEVPFMYKFYNNGYSVKVFCGLNTHIYLYWQEYCNAGVPFIKKKIFNKGMFDSRYKSDWREYIKNNTNYNIKYIEDYANGQADVDLEYIHTSPLIQFIKIFKDFYKWLIHINIKKGKFYFKLFGIYMVKINKKYYTYILFGKPMKSKINAIPIKIIKQ
;
A
#
# COMPACT_ATOMS: atom_id res chain seq x y z
N MET A 1 12.25 -19.22 -18.86
CA MET A 1 13.07 -18.99 -17.65
C MET A 1 12.49 -19.80 -16.50
N LYS A 2 13.33 -20.49 -15.73
CA LYS A 2 12.97 -21.20 -14.51
C LYS A 2 12.99 -20.20 -13.35
N ARG A 3 11.90 -20.13 -12.58
CA ARG A 3 11.71 -19.10 -11.54
C ARG A 3 11.47 -19.73 -10.18
N ILE A 4 12.12 -19.20 -9.16
CA ILE A 4 11.82 -19.48 -7.75
C ILE A 4 11.09 -18.29 -7.14
N CYS A 5 10.04 -18.52 -6.37
CA CYS A 5 9.35 -17.49 -5.63
C CYS A 5 9.53 -17.71 -4.13
N LEU A 6 10.01 -16.69 -3.43
CA LEU A 6 9.99 -16.61 -1.98
C LEU A 6 8.80 -15.72 -1.58
N PHE A 7 7.77 -16.35 -1.02
CA PHE A 7 6.50 -15.70 -0.75
C PHE A 7 6.34 -15.44 0.74
N ALA A 8 6.14 -14.17 1.11
CA ALA A 8 5.88 -13.76 2.48
C ALA A 8 4.37 -13.63 2.75
N GLY A 9 3.90 -14.29 3.80
CA GLY A 9 2.53 -14.22 4.27
C GLY A 9 2.43 -13.63 5.68
N TYR A 10 1.31 -12.98 5.97
CA TYR A 10 0.98 -12.55 7.32
C TYR A 10 -0.53 -12.35 7.48
N ASP A 11 -1.08 -12.98 8.52
CA ASP A 11 -2.42 -12.70 8.98
C ASP A 11 -2.48 -12.76 10.51
N ASN A 12 -3.15 -11.80 11.12
CA ASN A 12 -3.23 -11.70 12.58
C ASN A 12 -4.11 -12.78 13.23
N LYS A 13 -4.91 -13.51 12.44
CA LYS A 13 -5.73 -14.66 12.87
C LYS A 13 -5.08 -16.00 12.48
N ASN A 14 -3.82 -15.98 12.03
CA ASN A 14 -3.06 -17.18 11.64
C ASN A 14 -3.70 -17.98 10.51
N ILE A 15 -4.45 -17.33 9.62
CA ILE A 15 -5.09 -17.97 8.46
C ILE A 15 -4.46 -17.56 7.14
N ILE A 16 -4.48 -18.47 6.18
CA ILE A 16 -4.21 -18.21 4.77
C ILE A 16 -5.57 -17.98 4.09
N HIS A 17 -5.83 -16.73 3.73
CA HIS A 17 -7.07 -16.33 3.06
C HIS A 17 -7.15 -16.93 1.64
N ASP A 18 -8.37 -17.15 1.16
CA ASP A 18 -8.61 -17.70 -0.18
C ASP A 18 -8.01 -16.85 -1.31
N TYR A 19 -7.88 -15.54 -1.13
CA TYR A 19 -7.20 -14.68 -2.10
C TYR A 19 -5.71 -14.98 -2.21
N VAL A 20 -5.07 -15.41 -1.11
CA VAL A 20 -3.67 -15.86 -1.08
C VAL A 20 -3.54 -17.23 -1.72
N VAL A 21 -4.48 -18.15 -1.43
CA VAL A 21 -4.53 -19.46 -2.09
C VAL A 21 -4.65 -19.29 -3.61
N TYR A 22 -5.55 -18.41 -4.07
CA TYR A 22 -5.69 -18.07 -5.48
C TYR A 22 -4.40 -17.46 -6.06
N TYR A 23 -3.77 -16.54 -5.34
CA TYR A 23 -2.51 -15.94 -5.78
C TYR A 23 -1.41 -16.99 -5.96
N LEU A 24 -1.20 -17.86 -4.97
CA LEU A 24 -0.21 -18.94 -5.02
C LEU A 24 -0.51 -19.92 -6.17
N LYS A 25 -1.79 -20.26 -6.39
CA LYS A 25 -2.21 -21.08 -7.53
C LYS A 25 -1.78 -20.45 -8.85
N GLU A 26 -2.12 -19.20 -9.12
CA GLU A 26 -1.78 -18.55 -10.37
C GLU A 26 -0.26 -18.37 -10.54
N LEU A 27 0.45 -18.04 -9.45
CA LEU A 27 1.90 -17.86 -9.47
C LEU A 27 2.65 -19.18 -9.66
N SER A 28 2.09 -20.31 -9.22
CA SER A 28 2.68 -21.65 -9.38
C SER A 28 2.76 -22.09 -10.85
N THR A 29 1.96 -21.47 -11.73
CA THR A 29 1.99 -21.73 -13.17
C THR A 29 3.26 -21.21 -13.85
N VAL A 30 4.00 -20.33 -13.19
CA VAL A 30 5.19 -19.65 -13.73
C VAL A 30 6.42 -19.75 -12.80
N SER A 31 6.29 -20.35 -11.62
CA SER A 31 7.38 -20.44 -10.63
C SER A 31 7.23 -21.58 -9.64
N ASP A 32 8.35 -22.06 -9.10
CA ASP A 32 8.38 -22.94 -7.93
C ASP A 32 8.35 -22.07 -6.65
N ILE A 33 7.32 -22.22 -5.83
CA ILE A 33 7.06 -21.31 -4.70
C ILE A 33 7.47 -21.93 -3.37
N TYR A 34 8.16 -21.17 -2.53
CA TYR A 34 8.34 -21.45 -1.11
C TYR A 34 7.65 -20.36 -0.30
N TYR A 35 6.82 -20.77 0.65
CA TYR A 35 5.98 -19.88 1.46
C TYR A 35 6.47 -19.80 2.90
N MET A 36 6.57 -18.58 3.43
CA MET A 36 6.88 -18.32 4.83
C MET A 36 5.91 -17.31 5.40
N ALA A 37 5.30 -17.65 6.54
CA ALA A 37 4.43 -16.75 7.25
C ALA A 37 5.12 -16.19 8.52
N ASP A 38 5.00 -14.88 8.76
CA ASP A 38 5.46 -14.24 10.01
C ASP A 38 4.43 -14.45 11.15
N ASN A 39 4.02 -15.69 11.33
CA ASN A 39 3.10 -16.19 12.34
C ASN A 39 3.14 -17.72 12.35
N GLU A 40 2.57 -18.33 13.39
CA GLU A 40 2.34 -19.78 13.38
C GLU A 40 1.22 -20.11 12.38
N ILE A 41 1.41 -21.16 11.60
CA ILE A 41 0.41 -21.67 10.66
C ILE A 41 0.10 -23.13 10.99
N SER A 42 -1.19 -23.46 11.07
CA SER A 42 -1.64 -24.82 11.31
C SER A 42 -1.42 -25.71 10.08
N GLU A 43 -1.43 -27.03 10.28
CA GLU A 43 -1.38 -27.97 9.16
C GLU A 43 -2.58 -27.84 8.22
N GLU A 44 -3.77 -27.52 8.77
CA GLU A 44 -4.98 -27.27 7.98
C GLU A 44 -4.80 -26.10 7.00
N GLU A 45 -4.16 -25.01 7.45
CA GLU A 45 -3.84 -23.88 6.58
C GLU A 45 -2.79 -24.24 5.53
N LYS A 46 -1.76 -25.01 5.89
CA LYS A 46 -0.76 -25.51 4.94
C LYS A 46 -1.38 -26.39 3.85
N VAL A 47 -2.36 -27.24 4.19
CA VAL A 47 -3.06 -28.11 3.23
C VAL A 47 -3.73 -27.29 2.12
N LYS A 48 -4.26 -26.09 2.42
CA LYS A 48 -4.88 -25.21 1.40
C LYS A 48 -3.92 -24.84 0.27
N ILE A 49 -2.63 -24.69 0.57
CA ILE A 49 -1.60 -24.21 -0.37
C ILE A 49 -0.64 -25.30 -0.84
N ALA A 50 -0.64 -26.47 -0.21
CA ALA A 50 0.26 -27.58 -0.52
C ALA A 50 0.34 -27.94 -2.02
N PRO A 51 -0.75 -27.91 -2.82
CA PRO A 51 -0.66 -28.18 -4.26
C PRO A 51 0.15 -27.15 -5.07
N TYR A 52 0.37 -25.96 -4.52
CA TYR A 52 0.93 -24.80 -5.25
C TYR A 52 2.33 -24.40 -4.79
N VAL A 53 2.85 -25.04 -3.73
CA VAL A 53 4.14 -24.69 -3.11
C VAL A 53 5.04 -25.92 -2.97
N LYS A 54 6.35 -25.70 -3.01
CA LYS A 54 7.39 -26.70 -2.71
C LYS A 54 7.67 -26.84 -1.22
N GLY A 55 7.31 -25.83 -0.43
CA GLY A 55 7.41 -25.84 1.03
C GLY A 55 6.61 -24.68 1.63
N ALA A 56 6.02 -24.94 2.80
CA ALA A 56 5.25 -23.96 3.57
C ALA A 56 5.70 -23.98 5.03
N TYR A 57 6.10 -22.83 5.52
CA TYR A 57 6.66 -22.64 6.85
C TYR A 57 5.97 -21.46 7.53
N GLY A 58 5.97 -21.45 8.87
CA GLY A 58 5.50 -20.29 9.62
C GLY A 58 5.96 -20.35 11.06
N PHE A 59 6.51 -19.24 11.52
CA PHE A 59 6.80 -18.97 12.92
C PHE A 59 6.93 -17.46 13.10
N ASN A 60 6.74 -17.00 14.34
CA ASN A 60 6.75 -15.58 14.66
C ASN A 60 8.18 -15.03 14.71
N HIS A 61 8.66 -14.48 13.59
CA HIS A 61 10.00 -13.92 13.47
C HIS A 61 10.05 -12.39 13.60
N LYS A 62 8.90 -11.70 13.55
CA LYS A 62 8.72 -10.24 13.78
C LYS A 62 9.58 -9.36 12.90
N LYS A 63 9.85 -9.82 11.69
CA LYS A 63 10.76 -9.17 10.74
C LYS A 63 10.04 -8.77 9.45
N TYR A 64 8.71 -8.91 9.41
CA TYR A 64 7.88 -8.58 8.26
C TYR A 64 8.36 -9.35 7.01
N ASP A 65 7.93 -8.90 5.83
CA ASP A 65 8.16 -9.61 4.56
C ASP A 65 9.65 -9.88 4.28
N PHE A 66 10.52 -8.90 4.57
CA PHE A 66 11.98 -9.05 4.44
C PHE A 66 12.54 -10.16 5.34
N GLY A 67 11.97 -10.31 6.54
CA GLY A 67 12.26 -11.41 7.43
C GLY A 67 11.86 -12.76 6.84
N SER A 68 10.66 -12.87 6.29
CA SER A 68 10.16 -14.11 5.71
C SER A 68 11.03 -14.56 4.53
N TRP A 69 11.43 -13.62 3.66
CA TRP A 69 12.36 -13.93 2.57
C TRP A 69 13.74 -14.34 3.07
N GLN A 70 14.26 -13.69 4.12
CA GLN A 70 15.52 -14.08 4.76
C GLN A 70 15.45 -15.51 5.31
N GLU A 71 14.37 -15.87 6.02
CA GLU A 71 14.21 -17.21 6.59
C GLU A 71 14.05 -18.27 5.48
N LEU A 72 13.31 -17.96 4.41
CA LEU A 72 13.23 -18.84 3.25
C LEU A 72 14.59 -19.07 2.59
N ILE A 73 15.43 -18.05 2.46
CA ILE A 73 16.79 -18.21 1.93
C ILE A 73 17.60 -19.18 2.79
N LYS A 74 17.48 -19.11 4.13
CA LYS A 74 18.18 -20.02 5.05
C LYS A 74 17.68 -21.46 4.92
N ILE A 75 16.36 -21.64 4.76
CA ILE A 75 15.73 -22.97 4.69
C ILE A 75 15.99 -23.64 3.34
N VAL A 76 15.79 -22.90 2.24
CA VAL A 76 15.95 -23.42 0.87
C VAL A 76 17.43 -23.56 0.52
N GLY A 77 18.26 -22.64 0.98
CA GLY A 77 19.70 -22.64 0.74
C GLY A 77 20.09 -22.04 -0.61
N TRP A 78 21.27 -21.39 -0.63
CA TRP A 78 21.79 -20.74 -1.83
C TRP A 78 22.13 -21.71 -2.96
N GLU A 79 22.51 -22.95 -2.65
CA GLU A 79 22.75 -24.00 -3.65
C GLU A 79 21.49 -24.21 -4.51
N LYS A 80 20.34 -24.42 -3.86
CA LYS A 80 19.07 -24.64 -4.55
C LYS A 80 18.58 -23.38 -5.27
N ILE A 81 18.67 -22.22 -4.62
CA ILE A 81 18.24 -20.94 -5.21
C ILE A 81 19.03 -20.62 -6.48
N SER A 82 20.33 -20.94 -6.52
CA SER A 82 21.19 -20.66 -7.68
C SER A 82 20.94 -21.59 -8.87
N GLU A 83 20.05 -22.59 -8.77
CA GLU A 83 19.60 -23.40 -9.91
C GLU A 83 18.53 -22.71 -10.79
N TYR A 84 18.09 -21.49 -10.43
CA TYR A 84 17.02 -20.76 -11.10
C TYR A 84 17.56 -19.57 -11.90
N ASP A 85 16.85 -19.17 -12.95
CA ASP A 85 17.21 -18.01 -13.77
C ASP A 85 16.78 -16.70 -13.10
N GLU A 86 15.64 -16.74 -12.41
CA GLU A 86 15.06 -15.58 -11.73
C GLU A 86 14.52 -15.94 -10.34
N LEU A 87 14.64 -14.99 -9.42
CA LEU A 87 14.10 -15.04 -8.07
C LEU A 87 13.01 -13.98 -7.92
N ILE A 88 11.84 -14.40 -7.45
CA ILE A 88 10.70 -13.54 -7.15
C ILE A 88 10.63 -13.35 -5.64
N LEU A 89 10.59 -12.10 -5.19
CA LEU A 89 10.16 -11.74 -3.83
C LEU A 89 8.72 -11.21 -3.94
N ALA A 90 7.78 -11.90 -3.32
CA ALA A 90 6.37 -11.54 -3.33
C ALA A 90 5.78 -11.60 -1.92
N ASN A 91 4.69 -10.87 -1.70
CA ASN A 91 3.95 -10.94 -0.45
C ASN A 91 2.43 -10.84 -0.64
N ASP A 92 1.69 -11.14 0.43
CA ASP A 92 0.22 -11.14 0.43
C ASP A 92 -0.42 -9.75 0.64
N SER A 93 0.32 -8.65 0.49
CA SER A 93 -0.23 -7.30 0.71
C SER A 93 -1.13 -6.78 -0.43
N VAL A 94 -1.51 -7.67 -1.34
CA VAL A 94 -2.25 -7.39 -2.57
C VAL A 94 -3.32 -8.43 -2.85
N PHE A 95 -4.40 -8.00 -3.51
CA PHE A 95 -5.32 -8.86 -4.23
C PHE A 95 -4.85 -9.05 -5.66
N GLY A 96 -4.99 -10.27 -6.17
CA GLY A 96 -4.67 -10.63 -7.54
C GLY A 96 -4.13 -12.06 -7.61
N PRO A 97 -3.59 -12.45 -8.76
CA PRO A 97 -3.46 -11.62 -9.96
C PRO A 97 -4.81 -11.43 -10.69
N LEU A 98 -5.06 -10.22 -11.19
CA LEU A 98 -6.28 -9.86 -11.94
C LEU A 98 -6.32 -10.45 -13.36
N TYR A 99 -5.14 -10.75 -13.90
CA TYR A 99 -4.90 -11.32 -15.23
C TYR A 99 -3.83 -12.41 -15.11
N PRO A 100 -3.71 -13.36 -16.06
CA PRO A 100 -2.73 -14.44 -15.97
C PRO A 100 -1.30 -13.92 -15.75
N MET A 101 -0.56 -14.50 -14.80
CA MET A 101 0.82 -14.07 -14.51
C MET A 101 1.75 -14.24 -15.71
N LYS A 102 1.43 -15.20 -16.60
CA LYS A 102 2.15 -15.39 -17.87
C LYS A 102 2.17 -14.12 -18.72
N ASP A 103 1.11 -13.32 -18.72
CA ASP A 103 1.04 -12.09 -19.51
C ASP A 103 1.98 -11.02 -18.96
N PHE A 104 2.09 -10.91 -17.62
CA PHE A 104 3.07 -10.05 -16.96
C PHE A 104 4.50 -10.47 -17.32
N PHE A 105 4.83 -11.77 -17.17
CA PHE A 105 6.17 -12.27 -17.48
C PHE A 105 6.52 -12.11 -18.96
N THR A 106 5.59 -12.41 -19.87
CA THR A 106 5.77 -12.20 -21.32
C THR A 106 6.10 -10.74 -21.64
N LYS A 107 5.51 -9.77 -20.92
CA LYS A 107 5.80 -8.35 -21.14
C LYS A 107 7.20 -7.97 -20.66
N ILE A 108 7.62 -8.41 -19.47
CA ILE A 108 8.95 -8.04 -18.94
C ILE A 108 10.09 -8.82 -19.60
N GLU A 109 9.82 -10.02 -20.14
CA GLU A 109 10.80 -10.83 -20.88
C GLU A 109 11.15 -10.24 -22.26
N LYS A 110 10.26 -9.45 -22.86
CA LYS A 110 10.54 -8.74 -24.12
C LYS A 110 11.69 -7.74 -23.99
N ASP A 111 11.92 -7.24 -22.78
CA ASP A 111 12.99 -6.31 -22.48
C ASP A 111 14.20 -7.08 -21.94
N VAL A 112 15.30 -7.05 -22.68
CA VAL A 112 16.53 -7.75 -22.28
C VAL A 112 17.39 -6.96 -21.28
N GLU A 113 17.15 -5.65 -21.12
CA GLU A 113 18.02 -4.72 -20.37
C GLU A 113 17.54 -4.43 -18.93
N TRP A 114 17.30 -5.46 -18.13
CA TRP A 114 17.06 -5.26 -16.70
C TRP A 114 17.63 -6.39 -15.86
N ASP A 115 18.12 -6.04 -14.68
CA ASP A 115 18.58 -6.98 -13.66
C ASP A 115 17.53 -7.16 -12.56
N ILE A 116 16.73 -6.12 -12.31
CA ILE A 116 15.66 -6.09 -11.30
C ILE A 116 14.41 -5.47 -11.91
N CYS A 117 13.24 -6.07 -11.69
CA CYS A 117 11.95 -5.53 -12.09
C CYS A 117 10.98 -5.49 -10.91
N GLY A 118 10.35 -4.34 -10.67
CA GLY A 118 9.22 -4.22 -9.74
C GLY A 118 7.97 -3.77 -10.48
N ILE A 119 6.80 -4.08 -9.92
CA ILE A 119 5.53 -3.78 -10.59
C ILE A 119 5.23 -2.28 -10.59
N THR A 120 5.49 -1.63 -9.46
CA THR A 120 5.26 -0.19 -9.27
C THR A 120 6.41 0.41 -8.47
N ARG A 121 6.45 1.75 -8.45
CA ARG A 121 7.41 2.53 -7.69
C ARG A 121 6.73 3.41 -6.65
N SER A 122 7.50 3.86 -5.67
CA SER A 122 7.12 4.89 -4.72
C SER A 122 8.29 5.87 -4.51
N PHE A 123 7.98 6.99 -3.86
CA PHE A 123 8.94 8.00 -3.43
C PHE A 123 8.79 8.20 -1.94
N GLU A 124 9.77 7.77 -1.15
CA GLU A 124 9.80 7.98 0.29
C GLU A 124 10.94 8.95 0.61
N LYS A 125 10.65 10.03 1.35
CA LYS A 125 11.63 11.11 1.62
C LYS A 125 12.40 11.59 0.38
N GLN A 126 11.71 11.70 -0.77
CA GLN A 126 12.26 12.08 -2.09
C GLN A 126 13.21 11.03 -2.72
N VAL A 127 13.34 9.84 -2.14
CA VAL A 127 14.13 8.74 -2.69
C VAL A 127 13.21 7.78 -3.43
N TRP A 128 13.50 7.59 -4.71
CA TRP A 128 12.82 6.65 -5.57
C TRP A 128 13.17 5.20 -5.21
N HIS A 129 12.17 4.33 -5.15
CA HIS A 129 12.35 2.88 -4.97
C HIS A 129 11.20 2.08 -5.60
N LEU A 130 11.44 0.78 -5.84
CA LEU A 130 10.41 -0.18 -6.21
C LEU A 130 9.60 -0.59 -4.98
N ASN A 131 8.28 -0.72 -5.14
CA ASN A 131 7.45 -1.28 -4.07
C ASN A 131 7.73 -2.77 -3.92
N SER A 132 7.99 -3.21 -2.69
CA SER A 132 8.47 -4.55 -2.35
C SER A 132 7.44 -5.68 -2.41
N TYR A 133 6.17 -5.40 -2.72
CA TYR A 133 5.12 -6.44 -2.76
C TYR A 133 5.27 -7.44 -3.92
N PHE A 134 6.03 -7.08 -4.95
CA PHE A 134 6.40 -7.98 -6.03
C PHE A 134 7.65 -7.46 -6.75
N LEU A 135 8.75 -8.18 -6.59
CA LEU A 135 10.04 -7.90 -7.21
C LEU A 135 10.55 -9.17 -7.92
N VAL A 136 11.13 -8.99 -9.09
CA VAL A 136 11.78 -10.05 -9.87
C VAL A 136 13.25 -9.68 -10.03
N PHE A 137 14.14 -10.60 -9.67
CA PHE A 137 15.58 -10.46 -9.79
C PHE A 137 16.09 -11.49 -10.78
N ARG A 138 16.92 -11.08 -11.74
CA ARG A 138 17.66 -12.03 -12.58
C ARG A 138 18.89 -12.55 -11.83
N TYR A 139 19.41 -13.69 -12.30
CA TYR A 139 20.57 -14.39 -11.73
C TYR A 139 21.65 -13.45 -11.18
N LYS A 140 22.21 -12.58 -12.04
CA LYS A 140 23.25 -11.62 -11.69
C LYS A 140 22.90 -10.77 -10.46
N ALA A 141 21.65 -10.34 -10.32
CA ALA A 141 21.20 -9.52 -9.20
C ALA A 141 21.06 -10.33 -7.91
N PHE A 142 20.33 -11.44 -7.92
CA PHE A 142 20.05 -12.17 -6.67
C PHE A 142 21.24 -12.98 -6.16
N THR A 143 22.21 -13.33 -7.02
CA THR A 143 23.45 -14.01 -6.58
C THR A 143 24.53 -13.04 -6.10
N SER A 144 24.33 -11.73 -6.27
CA SER A 144 25.29 -10.70 -5.86
C SER A 144 25.46 -10.62 -4.35
N ASP A 145 26.64 -10.21 -3.90
CA ASP A 145 26.89 -9.97 -2.47
C ASP A 145 25.99 -8.85 -1.93
N ILE A 146 25.65 -7.85 -2.77
CA ILE A 146 24.70 -6.78 -2.41
C ILE A 146 23.35 -7.37 -1.99
N PHE A 147 22.81 -8.32 -2.77
CA PHE A 147 21.56 -8.99 -2.43
C PHE A 147 21.70 -9.78 -1.13
N LYS A 148 22.72 -10.65 -1.06
CA LYS A 148 22.95 -11.56 0.05
C LYS A 148 23.15 -10.82 1.37
N GLU A 149 24.04 -9.85 1.39
CA GLU A 149 24.33 -9.02 2.56
C GLU A 149 23.10 -8.23 3.00
N HIS A 150 22.34 -7.66 2.05
CA HIS A 150 21.12 -6.92 2.40
C HIS A 150 20.11 -7.83 3.08
N LEU A 151 19.74 -8.96 2.46
CA LEU A 151 18.74 -9.88 3.03
C LEU A 151 19.23 -10.49 4.35
N LEU A 152 20.51 -10.83 4.48
CA LEU A 152 21.08 -11.38 5.72
C LEU A 152 21.20 -10.32 6.84
N SER A 153 21.21 -9.04 6.50
CA SER A 153 21.26 -7.95 7.49
C SER A 153 19.93 -7.66 8.18
N VAL A 154 18.81 -8.21 7.69
CA VAL A 154 17.46 -7.96 8.21
C VAL A 154 17.34 -8.41 9.66
N LYS A 155 16.93 -7.46 10.52
CA LYS A 155 16.67 -7.63 11.94
C LYS A 155 15.24 -7.21 12.28
N GLN A 156 14.77 -7.62 13.46
CA GLN A 156 13.49 -7.17 13.96
C GLN A 156 13.53 -5.65 14.20
N GLU A 157 12.48 -4.97 13.75
CA GLU A 157 12.32 -3.52 13.91
C GLU A 157 11.03 -3.20 14.68
N GLU A 158 11.00 -2.03 15.32
CA GLU A 158 9.87 -1.64 16.17
C GLU A 158 8.59 -1.35 15.37
N ASN A 159 8.73 -0.85 14.14
CA ASN A 159 7.59 -0.49 13.30
C ASN A 159 7.89 -0.59 11.79
N ILE A 160 6.83 -0.65 11.00
CA ILE A 160 6.91 -0.77 9.53
C ILE A 160 7.67 0.38 8.86
N SER A 161 7.65 1.59 9.44
CA SER A 161 8.37 2.74 8.88
C SER A 161 9.88 2.51 8.93
N GLN A 162 10.38 1.92 10.02
CA GLN A 162 11.78 1.54 10.13
C GLN A 162 12.14 0.43 9.14
N VAL A 163 11.24 -0.51 8.87
CA VAL A 163 11.45 -1.55 7.84
C VAL A 163 11.62 -0.93 6.46
N ILE A 164 10.75 0.03 6.11
CA ILE A 164 10.84 0.75 4.82
C ILE A 164 12.15 1.54 4.73
N GLU A 165 12.51 2.26 5.79
CA GLU A 165 13.69 3.12 5.82
C GLU A 165 15.01 2.36 5.83
N LYS A 166 15.07 1.19 6.49
CA LYS A 166 16.30 0.40 6.64
C LYS A 166 16.46 -0.66 5.56
N TYR A 167 15.36 -1.21 5.07
CA TYR A 167 15.39 -2.33 4.13
C TYR A 167 14.87 -1.91 2.76
N GLU A 168 13.62 -1.47 2.61
CA GLU A 168 13.04 -1.24 1.26
C GLU A 168 13.76 -0.16 0.44
N VAL A 169 13.94 1.05 1.00
CA VAL A 169 14.61 2.15 0.29
C VAL A 169 16.09 1.85 0.04
N PRO A 170 16.89 1.43 1.05
CA PRO A 170 18.31 1.13 0.83
C PRO A 170 18.54 -0.06 -0.08
N PHE A 171 17.61 -1.02 -0.16
CA PHE A 171 17.73 -2.18 -1.04
C PHE A 171 17.86 -1.74 -2.49
N MET A 172 16.94 -0.90 -2.97
CA MET A 172 16.94 -0.43 -4.35
C MET A 172 18.06 0.58 -4.62
N TYR A 173 18.34 1.44 -3.65
CA TYR A 173 19.42 2.42 -3.76
C TYR A 173 20.80 1.76 -3.92
N LYS A 174 21.09 0.69 -3.15
CA LYS A 174 22.34 -0.07 -3.26
C LYS A 174 22.54 -0.66 -4.66
N PHE A 175 21.50 -1.26 -5.25
CA PHE A 175 21.59 -1.83 -6.60
C PHE A 175 21.83 -0.76 -7.66
N TYR A 176 21.07 0.34 -7.61
CA TYR A 176 21.21 1.43 -8.57
C TYR A 176 22.64 2.01 -8.56
N ASN A 177 23.19 2.29 -7.37
CA ASN A 177 24.54 2.84 -7.23
C ASN A 177 25.67 1.86 -7.64
N ASN A 178 25.37 0.57 -7.74
CA ASN A 178 26.33 -0.44 -8.19
C ASN A 178 26.09 -0.86 -9.65
N GLY A 179 25.39 -0.03 -10.43
CA GLY A 179 25.25 -0.19 -11.89
C GLY A 179 24.27 -1.28 -12.34
N TYR A 180 23.36 -1.71 -11.46
CA TYR A 180 22.31 -2.65 -11.85
C TYR A 180 21.17 -1.92 -12.56
N SER A 181 20.66 -2.54 -13.62
CA SER A 181 19.55 -1.99 -14.39
C SER A 181 18.22 -2.31 -13.71
N VAL A 182 17.45 -1.27 -13.36
CA VAL A 182 16.18 -1.42 -12.63
C VAL A 182 14.99 -1.00 -13.51
N LYS A 183 14.03 -1.90 -13.67
CA LYS A 183 12.81 -1.70 -14.43
C LYS A 183 11.60 -1.53 -13.52
N VAL A 184 10.73 -0.58 -13.88
CA VAL A 184 9.36 -0.51 -13.34
C VAL A 184 8.41 -0.96 -14.43
N PHE A 185 7.56 -1.94 -14.14
CA PHE A 185 6.54 -2.39 -15.09
C PHE A 185 5.53 -1.27 -15.38
N CYS A 186 4.99 -0.64 -14.33
CA CYS A 186 4.07 0.49 -14.44
C CYS A 186 4.72 1.77 -13.92
N GLY A 187 5.08 2.66 -14.85
CA GLY A 187 5.79 3.92 -14.58
C GLY A 187 4.93 5.08 -14.07
N LEU A 188 3.64 4.84 -13.76
CA LEU A 188 2.75 5.87 -13.22
C LEU A 188 3.29 6.48 -11.93
N ASN A 189 3.14 7.80 -11.80
CA ASN A 189 3.60 8.59 -10.65
C ASN A 189 2.43 9.06 -9.76
N THR A 190 1.23 8.51 -9.97
CA THR A 190 0.06 8.80 -9.13
C THR A 190 0.09 7.98 -7.83
N HIS A 191 -0.76 8.32 -6.87
CA HIS A 191 -0.78 7.56 -5.61
C HIS A 191 -1.52 6.23 -5.80
N ILE A 192 -0.80 5.09 -5.72
CA ILE A 192 -1.32 3.74 -6.03
C ILE A 192 -2.63 3.38 -5.32
N TYR A 193 -2.87 3.90 -4.11
CA TYR A 193 -4.09 3.62 -3.37
C TYR A 193 -5.29 4.49 -3.80
N LEU A 194 -5.03 5.71 -4.29
CA LEU A 194 -6.09 6.65 -4.69
C LEU A 194 -6.48 6.45 -6.16
N TYR A 195 -5.52 6.06 -6.99
CA TYR A 195 -5.66 5.93 -8.44
C TYR A 195 -5.51 4.47 -8.90
N TRP A 196 -5.91 3.51 -8.06
CA TRP A 196 -5.68 2.08 -8.27
C TRP A 196 -6.25 1.56 -9.62
N GLN A 197 -7.34 2.15 -10.11
CA GLN A 197 -7.93 1.83 -11.41
C GLN A 197 -6.99 2.19 -12.58
N GLU A 198 -6.23 3.28 -12.49
CA GLU A 198 -5.24 3.65 -13.50
C GLU A 198 -4.14 2.58 -13.62
N TYR A 199 -3.69 2.05 -12.47
CA TYR A 199 -2.72 0.97 -12.43
C TYR A 199 -3.29 -0.31 -13.07
N CYS A 200 -4.53 -0.67 -12.74
CA CYS A 200 -5.21 -1.82 -13.34
C CYS A 200 -5.38 -1.66 -14.86
N ASN A 201 -5.77 -0.47 -15.33
CA ASN A 201 -5.88 -0.14 -16.75
C ASN A 201 -4.52 -0.18 -17.47
N ALA A 202 -3.43 0.16 -16.77
CA ALA A 202 -2.06 0.02 -17.26
C ALA A 202 -1.56 -1.45 -17.28
N GLY A 203 -2.41 -2.40 -16.87
CA GLY A 203 -2.11 -3.83 -16.86
C GLY A 203 -1.37 -4.32 -15.63
N VAL A 204 -1.37 -3.55 -14.53
CA VAL A 204 -0.85 -4.03 -13.24
C VAL A 204 -1.76 -5.15 -12.74
N PRO A 205 -1.20 -6.34 -12.42
CA PRO A 205 -2.01 -7.50 -12.06
C PRO A 205 -2.53 -7.48 -10.62
N PHE A 206 -2.25 -6.43 -9.83
CA PHE A 206 -2.50 -6.43 -8.39
C PHE A 206 -3.17 -5.15 -7.89
N ILE A 207 -3.97 -5.28 -6.83
CA ILE A 207 -4.60 -4.17 -6.10
C ILE A 207 -4.16 -4.23 -4.64
N LYS A 208 -3.68 -3.14 -4.06
CA LYS A 208 -3.23 -3.15 -2.66
C LYS A 208 -4.39 -3.41 -1.70
N LYS A 209 -4.25 -4.41 -0.83
CA LYS A 209 -5.32 -4.80 0.13
C LYS A 209 -5.71 -3.65 1.05
N LYS A 210 -4.75 -2.79 1.38
CA LYS A 210 -4.91 -1.57 2.19
C LYS A 210 -5.99 -0.61 1.69
N ILE A 211 -6.32 -0.64 0.39
CA ILE A 211 -7.41 0.15 -0.19
C ILE A 211 -8.74 -0.22 0.48
N PHE A 212 -8.90 -1.46 0.90
CA PHE A 212 -10.15 -2.00 1.42
C PHE A 212 -10.28 -1.91 2.95
N ASN A 213 -9.19 -1.67 3.69
CA ASN A 213 -9.20 -1.46 5.14
C ASN A 213 -10.14 -0.33 5.57
N LYS A 214 -10.82 -0.49 6.72
CA LYS A 214 -11.80 0.49 7.20
C LYS A 214 -11.07 1.74 7.73
N GLY A 215 -11.60 2.92 7.43
CA GLY A 215 -11.09 4.20 7.95
C GLY A 215 -9.86 4.80 7.24
N MET A 216 -9.16 4.05 6.39
CA MET A 216 -7.91 4.55 5.78
C MET A 216 -8.12 5.36 4.49
N PHE A 217 -9.07 4.97 3.65
CA PHE A 217 -9.40 5.68 2.41
C PHE A 217 -10.89 6.03 2.38
N ASP A 218 -11.20 7.23 1.88
CA ASP A 218 -12.57 7.70 1.70
C ASP A 218 -13.38 6.70 0.87
N SER A 219 -14.63 6.45 1.26
CA SER A 219 -15.61 5.67 0.49
C SER A 219 -15.66 6.01 -1.00
N ARG A 220 -15.37 7.25 -1.39
CA ARG A 220 -15.32 7.71 -2.78
C ARG A 220 -14.16 7.13 -3.61
N TYR A 221 -13.11 6.64 -2.98
CA TYR A 221 -12.02 5.90 -3.66
C TYR A 221 -12.31 4.40 -3.72
N LYS A 222 -13.36 3.95 -3.01
CA LYS A 222 -13.92 2.60 -3.04
C LYS A 222 -15.21 2.53 -3.88
N SER A 223 -15.73 3.63 -4.40
CA SER A 223 -16.93 3.55 -5.24
C SER A 223 -16.61 2.73 -6.49
N ASP A 224 -17.53 1.84 -6.83
CA ASP A 224 -17.52 1.05 -8.06
C ASP A 224 -16.40 0.02 -8.23
N TRP A 225 -15.63 -0.31 -7.17
CA TRP A 225 -14.60 -1.35 -7.29
C TRP A 225 -15.18 -2.71 -7.71
N ARG A 226 -16.36 -3.06 -7.20
CA ARG A 226 -17.04 -4.33 -7.56
C ARG A 226 -17.39 -4.38 -9.03
N GLU A 227 -17.96 -3.30 -9.54
CA GLU A 227 -18.36 -3.17 -10.93
C GLU A 227 -17.13 -3.13 -11.84
N TYR A 228 -16.11 -2.35 -11.46
CA TYR A 228 -14.84 -2.30 -12.17
C TYR A 228 -14.22 -3.69 -12.31
N ILE A 229 -14.08 -4.45 -11.22
CA ILE A 229 -13.45 -5.78 -11.27
C ILE A 229 -14.29 -6.76 -12.10
N LYS A 230 -15.61 -6.75 -11.94
CA LYS A 230 -16.53 -7.59 -12.74
C LYS A 230 -16.49 -7.27 -14.23
N ASN A 231 -16.40 -5.99 -14.58
CA ASN A 231 -16.48 -5.56 -15.98
C ASN A 231 -15.13 -5.65 -16.72
N ASN A 232 -14.00 -5.65 -15.99
CA ASN A 232 -12.67 -5.56 -16.61
C ASN A 232 -11.79 -6.79 -16.37
N THR A 233 -12.15 -7.70 -15.47
CA THR A 233 -11.30 -8.84 -15.07
C THR A 233 -12.15 -10.09 -14.80
N ASN A 234 -11.49 -11.26 -14.72
CA ASN A 234 -12.13 -12.50 -14.27
C ASN A 234 -11.89 -12.78 -12.77
N TYR A 235 -11.37 -11.80 -12.02
CA TYR A 235 -11.03 -11.98 -10.61
C TYR A 235 -12.30 -12.11 -9.76
N ASN A 236 -12.35 -13.15 -8.92
CA ASN A 236 -13.52 -13.38 -8.06
C ASN A 236 -13.58 -12.32 -6.96
N ILE A 237 -14.56 -11.41 -7.06
CA ILE A 237 -14.73 -10.31 -6.12
C ILE A 237 -14.95 -10.77 -4.68
N LYS A 238 -15.45 -12.00 -4.44
CA LYS A 238 -15.67 -12.53 -3.09
C LYS A 238 -14.40 -12.53 -2.25
N TYR A 239 -13.24 -12.76 -2.88
CA TYR A 239 -11.93 -12.68 -2.20
C TYR A 239 -11.68 -11.33 -1.51
N ILE A 240 -12.12 -10.23 -2.14
CA ILE A 240 -12.01 -8.89 -1.57
C ILE A 240 -13.13 -8.66 -0.54
N GLU A 241 -14.34 -9.14 -0.81
CA GLU A 241 -15.48 -8.99 0.10
C GLU A 241 -15.25 -9.71 1.43
N ASP A 242 -14.80 -10.95 1.40
CA ASP A 242 -14.56 -11.78 2.58
C ASP A 242 -13.46 -11.16 3.46
N TYR A 243 -12.36 -10.70 2.84
CA TYR A 243 -11.32 -9.96 3.55
C TYR A 243 -11.85 -8.67 4.18
N ALA A 244 -12.55 -7.82 3.41
CA ALA A 244 -13.04 -6.53 3.87
C ALA A 244 -14.10 -6.67 4.99
N ASN A 245 -14.89 -7.74 4.96
CA ASN A 245 -15.85 -8.07 6.00
C ASN A 245 -15.16 -8.59 7.27
N GLY A 246 -14.11 -9.41 7.12
CA GLY A 246 -13.33 -9.98 8.22
C GLY A 246 -12.50 -8.99 9.05
N GLN A 247 -12.31 -7.75 8.57
CA GLN A 247 -11.57 -6.68 9.25
C GLN A 247 -12.42 -5.75 10.14
N ALA A 248 -13.68 -6.08 10.41
CA ALA A 248 -14.58 -5.21 11.17
C ALA A 248 -14.10 -4.84 12.60
N ASP A 249 -13.17 -5.61 13.19
CA ASP A 249 -12.85 -5.49 14.63
C ASP A 249 -11.40 -5.08 14.97
N VAL A 250 -10.49 -4.88 14.00
CA VAL A 250 -9.04 -4.75 14.30
C VAL A 250 -8.46 -3.35 14.09
N ASP A 251 -9.10 -2.49 13.28
CA ASP A 251 -8.44 -1.28 12.76
C ASP A 251 -8.34 -0.09 13.74
N LEU A 252 -8.81 -0.18 14.99
CA LEU A 252 -8.77 0.97 15.92
C LEU A 252 -7.36 1.28 16.46
N GLU A 253 -6.45 0.31 16.55
CA GLU A 253 -5.12 0.51 17.12
C GLU A 253 -4.12 1.11 16.11
N TYR A 254 -4.20 0.73 14.84
CA TYR A 254 -3.27 1.18 13.78
C TYR A 254 -3.49 2.65 13.36
N ILE A 255 -4.68 3.20 13.61
CA ILE A 255 -5.06 4.57 13.21
C ILE A 255 -4.34 5.63 14.05
N HIS A 256 -3.87 5.31 15.25
CA HIS A 256 -3.31 6.31 16.18
C HIS A 256 -1.84 6.68 15.93
N THR A 257 -1.09 5.87 15.17
CA THR A 257 0.38 5.97 15.11
C THR A 257 0.95 6.59 13.83
N SER A 258 0.15 6.85 12.78
CA SER A 258 0.64 7.51 11.55
C SER A 258 0.68 9.04 11.68
N PRO A 259 1.86 9.69 11.60
CA PRO A 259 1.98 11.15 11.66
C PRO A 259 1.24 11.87 10.55
N LEU A 260 1.18 11.27 9.35
CA LEU A 260 0.46 11.81 8.20
C LEU A 260 -1.06 11.84 8.45
N ILE A 261 -1.59 10.85 9.19
CA ILE A 261 -3.01 10.79 9.57
C ILE A 261 -3.30 11.74 10.73
N GLN A 262 -2.42 11.88 11.72
CA GLN A 262 -2.55 12.94 12.72
C GLN A 262 -2.57 14.31 12.03
N PHE A 263 -1.71 14.52 11.03
CA PHE A 263 -1.67 15.74 10.23
C PHE A 263 -2.96 15.94 9.43
N ILE A 264 -3.46 14.93 8.71
CA ILE A 264 -4.74 15.02 7.96
C ILE A 264 -5.93 15.24 8.90
N LYS A 265 -5.93 14.65 10.10
CA LYS A 265 -6.99 14.83 11.10
C LYS A 265 -6.96 16.24 11.68
N ILE A 266 -5.78 16.74 12.07
CA ILE A 266 -5.54 18.13 12.43
C ILE A 266 -5.97 19.06 11.30
N PHE A 267 -5.65 18.75 10.04
CA PHE A 267 -6.02 19.56 8.89
C PHE A 267 -7.53 19.53 8.61
N LYS A 268 -8.21 18.40 8.78
CA LYS A 268 -9.67 18.27 8.65
C LYS A 268 -10.41 19.03 9.74
N ASP A 269 -9.92 18.95 10.98
CA ASP A 269 -10.50 19.68 12.11
C ASP A 269 -10.20 21.19 11.98
N PHE A 270 -9.03 21.55 11.46
CA PHE A 270 -8.67 22.92 11.07
C PHE A 270 -9.58 23.44 9.94
N TYR A 271 -9.88 22.62 8.92
CA TYR A 271 -10.77 23.00 7.81
C TYR A 271 -12.25 23.11 8.23
N LYS A 272 -12.73 22.22 9.11
CA LYS A 272 -14.05 22.33 9.74
C LYS A 272 -14.17 23.55 10.66
N TRP A 273 -13.08 23.95 11.31
CA TRP A 273 -13.00 25.19 12.07
C TRP A 273 -12.95 26.44 11.18
N LEU A 274 -12.30 26.34 10.01
CA LEU A 274 -12.16 27.41 9.02
C LEU A 274 -13.46 27.77 8.30
N ILE A 275 -14.32 26.80 8.01
CA ILE A 275 -15.55 27.00 7.25
C ILE A 275 -16.75 26.51 8.06
N HIS A 276 -17.57 27.46 8.51
CA HIS A 276 -18.84 27.16 9.18
C HIS A 276 -19.95 27.97 8.53
N ILE A 277 -20.92 27.29 7.94
CA ILE A 277 -22.10 27.88 7.31
C ILE A 277 -23.29 27.60 8.21
N ASN A 278 -23.95 28.64 8.71
CA ASN A 278 -25.11 28.51 9.58
C ASN A 278 -26.24 29.38 9.03
N ILE A 279 -27.44 28.81 8.86
CA ILE A 279 -28.61 29.52 8.35
C ILE A 279 -29.61 29.60 9.50
N LYS A 280 -29.84 30.81 10.03
CA LYS A 280 -30.88 31.07 11.04
C LYS A 280 -31.69 32.30 10.64
N LYS A 281 -33.03 32.18 10.69
CA LYS A 281 -34.00 33.27 10.49
C LYS A 281 -33.73 34.14 9.26
N GLY A 282 -33.54 33.53 8.08
CA GLY A 282 -33.42 34.25 6.81
C GLY A 282 -32.12 35.03 6.58
N LYS A 283 -31.12 34.88 7.46
CA LYS A 283 -29.79 35.51 7.31
C LYS A 283 -28.71 34.46 7.08
N PHE A 284 -27.85 34.71 6.08
CA PHE A 284 -26.72 33.86 5.70
C PHE A 284 -25.49 34.29 6.50
N TYR A 285 -24.85 33.36 7.21
CA TYR A 285 -23.61 33.59 7.93
C TYR A 285 -22.50 32.72 7.33
N PHE A 286 -21.45 33.36 6.83
CA PHE A 286 -20.26 32.70 6.31
C PHE A 286 -19.05 33.11 7.15
N LYS A 287 -18.36 32.12 7.74
CA LYS A 287 -17.13 32.33 8.51
C LYS A 287 -15.94 31.86 7.67
N LEU A 288 -14.99 32.76 7.40
CA LEU A 288 -13.72 32.46 6.75
C LEU A 288 -12.63 33.26 7.46
N PHE A 289 -11.58 32.62 7.98
CA PHE A 289 -10.49 33.28 8.73
C PHE A 289 -10.94 34.16 9.93
N GLY A 290 -12.01 33.78 10.62
CA GLY A 290 -12.55 34.58 11.74
C GLY A 290 -13.34 35.83 11.33
N ILE A 291 -13.51 36.05 10.03
CA ILE A 291 -14.33 37.13 9.45
C ILE A 291 -15.74 36.57 9.24
N TYR A 292 -16.74 37.31 9.72
CA TYR A 292 -18.14 36.96 9.52
C TYR A 292 -18.75 37.86 8.44
N MET A 293 -19.27 37.25 7.38
CA MET A 293 -20.08 37.94 6.38
C MET A 293 -21.57 37.68 6.62
N VAL A 294 -22.36 38.76 6.62
CA VAL A 294 -23.82 38.69 6.74
C VAL A 294 -24.47 39.35 5.53
N LYS A 295 -25.41 38.64 4.90
CA LYS A 295 -26.22 39.16 3.78
C LYS A 295 -27.53 39.77 4.32
N ILE A 296 -27.73 41.07 4.10
CA ILE A 296 -28.97 41.78 4.45
C ILE A 296 -29.41 42.59 3.23
N ASN A 297 -30.66 42.40 2.76
CA ASN A 297 -31.29 43.15 1.66
C ASN A 297 -30.38 43.37 0.42
N LYS A 298 -29.87 42.27 -0.15
CA LYS A 298 -28.99 42.23 -1.35
C LYS A 298 -27.62 42.92 -1.23
N LYS A 299 -27.22 43.44 -0.06
CA LYS A 299 -25.86 43.94 0.23
C LYS A 299 -25.10 42.99 1.17
N TYR A 300 -23.79 42.87 0.96
CA TYR A 300 -22.87 42.10 1.79
C TYR A 300 -22.16 43.02 2.77
N TYR A 301 -22.14 42.65 4.05
CA TYR A 301 -21.42 43.38 5.10
C TYR A 301 -20.35 42.48 5.72
N THR A 302 -19.13 43.00 5.85
CA THR A 302 -17.97 42.28 6.40
C THR A 302 -17.66 42.79 7.81
N TYR A 303 -17.63 41.88 8.79
CA TYR A 303 -17.25 42.20 10.16
C TYR A 303 -15.99 41.43 10.57
N ILE A 304 -15.00 42.13 11.13
CA ILE A 304 -13.82 41.53 11.75
C ILE A 304 -14.06 41.52 13.26
N LEU A 305 -14.18 40.33 13.86
CA LEU A 305 -14.27 40.18 15.31
C LEU A 305 -12.89 39.81 15.87
N PHE A 306 -12.31 40.67 16.72
CA PHE A 306 -11.13 40.32 17.51
C PHE A 306 -11.56 39.79 18.88
N GLY A 307 -11.11 38.57 19.25
CA GLY A 307 -11.21 38.01 20.60
C GLY A 307 -12.00 36.70 20.74
N LYS A 308 -11.54 35.81 21.65
CA LYS A 308 -12.20 34.53 22.00
C LYS A 308 -13.63 34.76 22.54
N PRO A 309 -14.58 33.84 22.29
CA PRO A 309 -15.97 34.02 22.71
C PRO A 309 -16.11 33.78 24.22
N MET A 310 -16.15 34.84 25.03
CA MET A 310 -16.81 34.78 26.34
C MET A 310 -18.31 35.04 26.14
N LYS A 311 -19.13 34.31 26.89
CA LYS A 311 -20.59 34.46 26.97
C LYS A 311 -20.96 35.88 27.46
N SER A 312 -20.99 36.88 26.59
CA SER A 312 -21.69 38.15 26.82
C SER A 312 -21.84 38.93 25.51
N LYS A 313 -22.87 39.78 25.46
CA LYS A 313 -23.37 40.52 24.29
C LYS A 313 -22.26 41.08 23.38
N ILE A 314 -22.32 40.73 22.11
CA ILE A 314 -21.45 41.27 21.05
C ILE A 314 -21.90 42.70 20.75
N ASN A 315 -21.09 43.70 21.11
CA ASN A 315 -21.19 45.05 20.57
C ASN A 315 -20.40 45.09 19.25
N ALA A 316 -21.10 45.28 18.13
CA ALA A 316 -20.47 45.45 16.82
C ALA A 316 -20.16 46.93 16.58
N ILE A 317 -18.91 47.26 16.23
CA ILE A 317 -18.52 48.60 15.76
C ILE A 317 -18.53 48.57 14.22
N PRO A 318 -19.30 49.45 13.54
CA PRO A 318 -19.27 49.51 12.08
C PRO A 318 -17.98 50.17 11.59
N ILE A 319 -17.19 49.45 10.79
CA ILE A 319 -16.08 50.03 10.04
C ILE A 319 -16.65 50.57 8.72
N LYS A 320 -16.58 51.89 8.54
CA LYS A 320 -16.95 52.58 7.30
C LYS A 320 -15.80 52.39 6.30
N ILE A 321 -16.01 51.59 5.26
CA ILE A 321 -15.06 51.47 4.15
C ILE A 321 -15.14 52.79 3.36
N ILE A 322 -14.12 53.63 3.49
CA ILE A 322 -13.91 54.77 2.58
C ILE A 322 -13.33 54.16 1.30
N LYS A 323 -14.06 54.31 0.18
CA LYS A 323 -13.52 54.03 -1.15
C LYS A 323 -12.50 55.11 -1.49
N GLN A 324 -11.28 54.71 -1.82
CA GLN A 324 -10.46 55.39 -2.82
C GLN A 324 -10.33 54.46 -4.01
#